data_AF-A0A444IPQ1-F1
#
_entry.id   AF-A0A444IPQ1-F1
#
_cell.length_a   1.000
_cell.length_b   1.000
_cell.length_c   1.000
_cell.angle_alpha   90.00
_cell.angle_beta   90.00
_cell.angle_gamma   90.00
#
_symmetry.space_group_name_H-M   'P 1'
#
loop_
_entity.id
_entity.type
_entity.pdbx_description
1 polymer ?
#
loop_
_entity_poly.entity_id
_entity_poly.type
_entity_poly.pdbx_seq_one_letter_code
_entity_poly.pdbx_strand_id
1 'polypeptide(L)'
;MNKMFYLLAGLVLLLGSTAVAGDISVEVVADQGYVFPAYPVSASPGNYRAYVQAEHNARYGLRIRNHTNRRVGLVVAVDGRNIISGEKSYLRNTERMYVLEPYGVAVYRGWRTGRDEVHRFYFTESSDSYAEAWGDQSAMGVIAVVAS
;
A
#
# COMPACT_ATOMS: atom_id res chain seq x y z
N MET A 1 2.05 14.76 40.97
CA MET A 1 3.10 13.80 41.38
C MET A 1 3.54 13.05 40.14
N ASN A 2 4.75 13.36 39.70
CA ASN A 2 5.34 13.02 38.41
C ASN A 2 5.62 11.51 38.31
N LYS A 3 5.55 10.95 37.09
CA LYS A 3 6.63 10.12 36.54
C LYS A 3 6.69 10.33 35.02
N MET A 4 7.50 11.32 34.66
CA MET A 4 8.00 11.61 33.34
C MET A 4 8.96 10.48 32.95
N PHE A 5 8.66 9.74 31.89
CA PHE A 5 9.60 8.79 31.28
C PHE A 5 10.25 9.50 30.08
N TYR A 6 11.47 10.00 30.28
CA TYR A 6 12.36 10.31 29.17
C TYR A 6 13.02 9.01 28.73
N LEU A 7 12.94 8.66 27.45
CA LEU A 7 13.80 7.63 26.89
C LEU A 7 14.35 8.10 25.54
N LEU A 8 15.66 8.39 25.62
CA LEU A 8 16.71 8.54 24.63
C LEU A 8 16.36 9.07 23.23
N ALA A 9 17.00 10.20 22.93
CA ALA A 9 17.46 10.56 21.61
C ALA A 9 18.27 9.43 20.98
N GLY A 10 17.66 8.71 20.05
CA GLY A 10 18.36 8.07 18.94
C GLY A 10 17.97 8.83 17.69
N LEU A 11 18.94 9.44 17.00
CA LEU A 11 18.75 9.88 15.63
C LEU A 11 18.50 8.61 14.80
N VAL A 12 17.24 8.19 14.70
CA VAL A 12 16.82 7.18 13.74
C VAL A 12 16.78 7.91 12.41
N LEU A 13 17.82 7.76 11.60
CA LEU A 13 17.71 7.94 10.17
C LEU A 13 16.67 6.93 9.67
N LEU A 14 15.41 7.34 9.66
CA LEU A 14 14.31 6.66 9.00
C LEU A 14 14.58 6.77 7.49
N LEU A 15 15.52 5.97 6.99
CA LEU A 15 15.60 5.65 5.59
C LEU A 15 14.33 4.86 5.28
N GLY A 16 13.28 5.58 4.87
CA GLY A 16 12.04 4.99 4.41
C GLY A 16 12.39 3.89 3.41
N SER A 17 12.06 2.66 3.76
CA SER A 17 12.38 1.52 2.91
C SER A 17 11.44 1.55 1.72
N THR A 18 11.91 2.13 0.62
CA THR A 18 11.16 2.13 -0.64
C THR A 18 11.13 0.71 -1.18
N ALA A 19 9.94 0.16 -1.40
CA ALA A 19 9.79 -1.00 -2.26
C ALA A 19 10.13 -0.58 -3.68
N VAL A 20 11.32 -0.91 -4.19
CA VAL A 20 11.68 -0.72 -5.60
C VAL A 20 11.48 -2.03 -6.33
N ALA A 21 10.47 -2.09 -7.20
CA ALA A 21 10.24 -3.20 -8.11
C ALA A 21 10.39 -2.66 -9.53
N GLY A 22 11.63 -2.65 -10.04
CA GLY A 22 11.93 -2.19 -11.38
C GLY A 22 11.47 -0.75 -11.64
N ASP A 23 10.46 -0.60 -12.49
CA ASP A 23 9.96 0.65 -13.06
C ASP A 23 9.18 1.54 -12.07
N ILE A 24 8.77 0.99 -10.92
CA ILE A 24 8.00 1.71 -9.91
C ILE A 24 8.56 1.55 -8.49
N SER A 25 8.22 2.51 -7.62
CA SER A 25 8.32 2.32 -6.18
C SER A 25 6.98 2.47 -5.47
N VAL A 26 6.77 1.67 -4.43
CA VAL A 26 5.56 1.68 -3.60
C VAL A 26 5.93 1.97 -2.15
N GLU A 27 5.21 2.89 -1.53
CA GLU A 27 5.34 3.23 -0.12
C GLU A 27 3.97 3.26 0.55
N VAL A 28 3.88 2.72 1.76
CA VAL A 28 2.69 2.86 2.59
C VAL A 28 2.87 4.13 3.43
N VAL A 29 1.97 5.10 3.24
CA VAL A 29 2.08 6.43 3.85
C VAL A 29 0.90 6.72 4.75
N ALA A 30 1.16 7.33 5.90
CA ALA A 30 0.11 7.85 6.77
C ALA A 30 -0.55 9.11 6.16
N ASP A 31 -1.67 9.53 6.74
CA ASP A 31 -2.34 10.76 6.33
C ASP A 31 -1.49 12.02 6.56
N GLN A 32 -0.63 11.98 7.57
CA GLN A 32 0.33 13.06 7.87
C GLN A 32 1.55 13.04 6.92
N GLY A 33 1.64 12.06 6.03
CA GLY A 33 2.67 11.98 4.99
C GLY A 33 3.96 11.27 5.38
N TYR A 34 4.09 10.79 6.62
CA TYR A 34 5.21 9.91 6.99
C TYR A 34 5.04 8.52 6.36
N VAL A 35 6.16 7.86 6.06
CA VAL A 35 6.19 6.52 5.48
C VAL A 35 6.22 5.50 6.62
N PHE A 36 5.30 4.54 6.61
CA PHE A 36 5.35 3.43 7.55
C PHE A 36 6.61 2.58 7.29
N PRO A 37 7.34 2.18 8.35
CA PRO A 37 8.47 1.27 8.18
C PRO A 37 8.09 0.00 7.44
N ALA A 38 8.90 -0.38 6.46
CA ALA A 38 8.77 -1.64 5.74
C ALA A 38 10.03 -2.48 5.95
N TYR A 39 9.85 -3.77 6.21
CA TYR A 39 10.89 -4.76 6.46
C TYR A 39 10.96 -5.71 5.27
N PRO A 40 11.95 -5.54 4.37
CA PRO A 40 12.10 -6.37 3.18
C PRO A 40 12.25 -7.85 3.55
N VAL A 41 11.51 -8.72 2.87
CA VAL A 41 11.59 -10.18 2.97
C VAL A 41 12.35 -10.73 1.77
N SER A 42 12.09 -10.19 0.59
CA SER A 42 12.79 -10.54 -0.64
C SER A 42 12.76 -9.36 -1.60
N ALA A 43 13.88 -9.15 -2.29
CA ALA A 43 14.02 -8.13 -3.31
C ALA A 43 14.84 -8.71 -4.47
N SER A 44 14.21 -8.83 -5.63
CA SER A 44 14.85 -9.15 -6.89
C SER A 44 14.37 -8.17 -7.98
N PRO A 45 15.09 -8.05 -9.11
CA PRO A 45 14.63 -7.20 -10.20
C PRO A 45 13.20 -7.57 -10.61
N GLY A 46 12.28 -6.61 -10.48
CA GLY A 46 10.85 -6.79 -10.81
C GLY A 46 10.00 -7.49 -9.74
N ASN A 47 10.55 -7.91 -8.60
CA ASN A 47 9.77 -8.48 -7.49
C ASN A 47 10.28 -8.00 -6.14
N TYR A 48 9.39 -7.40 -5.36
CA TYR A 48 9.70 -6.94 -4.02
C TYR A 48 8.60 -7.38 -3.05
N ARG A 49 9.00 -7.93 -1.91
CA ARG A 49 8.09 -8.31 -0.81
C ARG A 49 8.63 -7.77 0.50
N ALA A 50 7.77 -7.17 1.30
CA ALA A 50 8.09 -6.66 2.62
C ALA A 50 6.90 -6.79 3.56
N TYR A 51 7.19 -6.84 4.86
CA TYR A 51 6.19 -6.59 5.89
C TYR A 51 6.15 -5.10 6.20
N VAL A 52 4.97 -4.52 6.36
CA VAL A 52 4.81 -3.13 6.76
C VAL A 52 4.38 -3.09 8.22
N GLN A 53 5.00 -2.20 9.02
CA GLN A 53 4.57 -1.96 10.38
C GLN A 53 3.16 -1.35 10.36
N ALA A 54 2.18 -2.11 10.83
CA ALA A 54 0.82 -1.65 10.99
C ALA A 54 0.63 -1.01 12.37
N GLU A 55 0.06 0.19 12.40
CA GLU A 55 -0.44 0.81 13.61
C GLU A 55 -1.95 0.63 13.67
N HIS A 56 -2.48 0.02 14.74
CA HIS A 56 -3.91 -0.28 14.86
C HIS A 56 -4.78 0.97 14.63
N ASN A 57 -5.81 0.85 13.80
CA ASN A 57 -6.72 1.92 13.34
C ASN A 57 -6.05 3.07 12.57
N ALA A 58 -4.76 2.99 12.26
CA ALA A 58 -4.11 4.03 11.48
C ALA A 58 -4.57 3.95 10.02
N ARG A 59 -4.99 5.10 9.49
CA ARG A 59 -5.30 5.28 8.07
C ARG A 59 -4.02 5.37 7.27
N TYR A 60 -4.03 4.74 6.10
CA TYR A 60 -2.90 4.79 5.20
C TYR A 60 -3.32 5.07 3.76
N GLY A 61 -2.31 5.35 2.93
CA GLY A 61 -2.41 5.38 1.48
C GLY A 61 -1.22 4.68 0.85
N LEU A 62 -1.37 4.30 -0.41
CA LEU A 62 -0.32 3.71 -1.23
C LEU A 62 0.25 4.82 -2.13
N ARG A 63 1.44 5.31 -1.80
CA ARG A 63 2.17 6.24 -2.66
C ARG A 63 2.97 5.45 -3.68
N ILE A 64 2.63 5.60 -4.95
CA ILE A 64 3.27 4.89 -6.06
C ILE A 64 3.93 5.92 -6.97
N ARG A 65 5.21 5.70 -7.28
CA ARG A 65 6.02 6.53 -8.18
C ARG A 65 6.44 5.72 -9.39
N ASN A 66 6.27 6.31 -10.57
CA ASN A 66 6.85 5.82 -11.82
C ASN A 66 8.27 6.39 -11.96
N HIS A 67 9.26 5.55 -12.22
CA HIS A 67 10.65 5.96 -12.45
C HIS A 67 11.03 6.01 -13.93
N THR A 68 10.08 5.71 -14.82
CA THR A 68 10.30 5.63 -16.26
C THR A 68 9.79 6.88 -16.98
N ASN A 69 10.24 7.05 -18.22
CA ASN A 69 9.78 8.08 -19.15
C ASN A 69 8.51 7.68 -19.94
N ARG A 70 7.88 6.55 -19.61
CA ARG A 70 6.68 6.05 -20.27
C ARG A 70 5.50 6.00 -19.29
N ARG A 71 4.28 5.93 -19.83
CA ARG A 71 3.10 5.64 -19.01
C ARG A 71 3.18 4.21 -18.49
N VAL A 72 2.79 4.02 -17.23
CA VAL A 72 2.74 2.70 -16.58
C VAL A 72 1.30 2.41 -16.17
N GLY A 73 0.79 1.24 -16.56
CA GLY A 73 -0.47 0.71 -16.06
C GLY A 73 -0.26 0.08 -14.69
N LEU A 74 -1.14 0.37 -13.73
CA LEU A 74 -1.07 -0.12 -12.36
C LEU A 74 -2.33 -0.91 -12.01
N VAL A 75 -2.16 -2.22 -11.82
CA VAL A 75 -3.15 -3.05 -11.10
C VAL A 75 -2.77 -2.99 -9.63
N VAL A 76 -3.68 -2.46 -8.81
CA VAL A 76 -3.49 -2.36 -7.36
C VAL A 76 -4.58 -3.16 -6.67
N ALA A 77 -4.16 -4.09 -5.80
CA ALA A 77 -5.05 -4.90 -5.01
C ALA A 77 -4.71 -4.81 -3.52
N VAL A 78 -5.76 -4.77 -2.71
CA VAL A 78 -5.68 -4.84 -1.25
C VAL A 78 -6.61 -5.96 -0.80
N ASP A 79 -6.20 -6.80 0.13
CA ASP A 79 -7.00 -7.94 0.61
C ASP A 79 -7.52 -8.85 -0.54
N GLY A 80 -6.72 -8.99 -1.60
CA GLY A 80 -7.05 -9.81 -2.78
C GLY A 80 -8.08 -9.21 -3.75
N ARG A 81 -8.47 -7.94 -3.61
CA ARG A 81 -9.44 -7.28 -4.48
C ARG A 81 -8.87 -6.04 -5.16
N ASN A 82 -9.27 -5.80 -6.41
CA ASN A 82 -8.84 -4.64 -7.19
C ASN A 82 -9.45 -3.34 -6.61
N ILE A 83 -8.64 -2.33 -6.31
CA ILE A 83 -9.12 -1.13 -5.59
C ILE A 83 -10.03 -0.22 -6.44
N ILE A 84 -10.11 -0.46 -7.75
CA ILE A 84 -10.98 0.28 -8.68
C ILE A 84 -12.32 -0.45 -8.87
N SER A 85 -12.30 -1.77 -9.11
CA SER A 85 -13.55 -2.53 -9.36
C SER A 85 -14.17 -3.14 -8.11
N GLY A 86 -13.39 -3.38 -7.05
CA GLY A 86 -13.80 -4.17 -5.89
C GLY A 86 -13.88 -5.69 -6.14
N GLU A 87 -13.68 -6.13 -7.38
CA GLU A 87 -13.70 -7.54 -7.78
C GLU A 87 -12.43 -8.26 -7.28
N LYS A 88 -12.51 -9.59 -7.17
CA LYS A 88 -11.34 -10.43 -6.86
C LYS A 88 -10.26 -10.20 -7.91
N SER A 89 -9.05 -9.86 -7.46
CA SER A 89 -7.91 -9.56 -8.31
C SER A 89 -7.05 -10.81 -8.50
N TYR A 90 -6.69 -11.08 -9.75
CA TYR A 90 -5.68 -12.07 -10.13
C TYR A 90 -4.39 -11.40 -10.62
N LEU A 91 -4.27 -10.08 -10.41
CA LEU A 91 -3.14 -9.24 -10.80
C LEU A 91 -2.85 -9.29 -12.30
N ARG A 92 -3.90 -9.38 -13.13
CA ARG A 92 -3.78 -9.43 -14.59
C ARG A 92 -3.94 -8.03 -15.19
N ASN A 93 -3.19 -7.74 -16.25
CA ASN A 93 -3.30 -6.47 -17.00
C ASN A 93 -4.64 -6.28 -17.75
N THR A 94 -5.51 -7.29 -17.76
CA THR A 94 -6.89 -7.19 -18.26
C THR A 94 -7.85 -6.59 -17.23
N GLU A 95 -7.43 -6.47 -15.95
CA GLU A 95 -8.22 -5.84 -14.90
C GLU A 95 -8.21 -4.31 -15.03
N ARG A 96 -9.08 -3.63 -14.28
CA ARG A 96 -9.07 -2.17 -14.22
C ARG A 96 -7.73 -1.67 -13.66
N MET A 97 -7.13 -0.70 -14.34
CA MET A 97 -5.84 -0.13 -14.00
C MET A 97 -5.93 1.38 -13.80
N TYR A 98 -5.08 1.91 -12.94
CA TYR A 98 -4.69 3.31 -13.01
C TYR A 98 -3.60 3.47 -14.08
N VAL A 99 -3.53 4.64 -14.70
CA VAL A 99 -2.41 5.01 -15.56
C VAL A 99 -1.61 6.08 -14.83
N LEU A 100 -0.33 5.80 -14.59
CA LEU A 100 0.60 6.76 -14.01
C LEU A 100 1.45 7.34 -15.13
N GLU A 101 1.45 8.67 -15.23
CA GLU A 101 2.22 9.41 -16.24
C GLU A 101 3.75 9.20 -16.05
N PRO A 102 4.56 9.48 -17.08
CA PRO A 102 6.02 9.50 -16.96
C PRO A 102 6.48 10.27 -15.73
N TYR A 103 7.35 9.66 -14.92
CA TYR A 103 7.86 10.22 -13.66
C TYR A 103 6.79 10.63 -12.62
N GLY A 104 5.53 10.25 -12.85
CA GLY A 104 4.39 10.63 -12.04
C GLY A 104 4.38 9.97 -10.66
N VAL A 105 3.65 10.61 -9.73
CA VAL A 105 3.40 10.08 -8.39
C VAL A 105 1.91 10.19 -8.10
N ALA A 106 1.31 9.12 -7.57
CA ALA A 106 -0.07 9.10 -7.12
C ALA A 106 -0.16 8.50 -5.71
N VAL A 107 -1.17 8.92 -4.95
CA VAL A 107 -1.48 8.35 -3.63
C VAL A 107 -2.91 7.80 -3.63
N TYR A 108 -3.03 6.48 -3.44
CA TYR A 108 -4.31 5.79 -3.38
C TYR A 108 -4.70 5.52 -1.94
N ARG A 109 -5.78 6.15 -1.45
CA ARG A 109 -6.14 6.15 -0.01
C ARG A 109 -7.33 5.26 0.36
N GLY A 110 -7.90 4.54 -0.60
CA GLY A 110 -9.11 3.77 -0.38
C GLY A 110 -9.69 3.09 -1.62
N TRP A 111 -10.77 2.36 -1.40
CA TRP A 111 -11.62 1.72 -2.41
C TRP A 111 -12.55 2.74 -3.06
N ARG A 112 -12.78 2.64 -4.37
CA ARG A 112 -13.80 3.45 -5.05
C ARG A 112 -15.04 2.60 -5.35
N THR A 113 -16.08 2.75 -4.54
CA THR A 113 -17.40 2.15 -4.79
C THR A 113 -18.25 3.14 -5.60
N GLY A 114 -17.89 3.35 -6.86
CA GLY A 114 -18.59 4.29 -7.76
C GLY A 114 -17.87 5.65 -7.92
N ARG A 115 -18.62 6.68 -8.36
CA ARG A 115 -18.03 7.97 -8.77
C ARG A 115 -17.51 8.80 -7.58
N ASP A 116 -18.21 8.78 -6.45
CA ASP A 116 -18.01 9.78 -5.38
C ASP A 116 -17.73 9.21 -3.98
N GLU A 117 -17.73 7.89 -3.78
CA GLU A 117 -17.47 7.30 -2.46
C GLU A 117 -16.09 6.62 -2.41
N VAL A 118 -15.25 7.06 -1.46
CA VAL A 118 -13.92 6.50 -1.21
C VAL A 118 -13.88 5.91 0.21
N HIS A 119 -13.93 4.58 0.32
CA HIS A 119 -13.74 3.91 1.60
C HIS A 119 -12.26 3.84 1.94
N ARG A 120 -11.84 4.56 2.99
CA ARG A 120 -10.43 4.73 3.36
C ARG A 120 -9.80 3.40 3.76
N PHE A 121 -8.54 3.20 3.39
CA PHE A 121 -7.74 2.12 3.98
C PHE A 121 -7.36 2.45 5.42
N TYR A 122 -7.42 1.45 6.29
CA TYR A 122 -6.95 1.52 7.67
C TYR A 122 -6.46 0.13 8.11
N PHE A 123 -5.50 0.09 9.03
CA PHE A 123 -5.07 -1.17 9.63
C PHE A 123 -6.08 -1.60 10.71
N THR A 124 -6.49 -2.86 10.68
CA THR A 124 -7.46 -3.44 11.63
C THR A 124 -7.06 -4.86 12.01
N GLU A 125 -7.55 -5.35 13.15
CA GLU A 125 -7.35 -6.75 13.57
C GLU A 125 -8.14 -7.71 12.67
N SER A 126 -7.73 -8.99 12.64
CA SER A 126 -8.24 -9.99 11.69
C SER A 126 -9.75 -10.19 11.73
N SER A 127 -10.38 -10.01 12.90
CA SER A 127 -11.83 -10.12 13.11
C SER A 127 -12.65 -8.93 12.60
N ASP A 128 -12.01 -7.86 12.14
CA ASP A 128 -12.68 -6.68 11.55
C ASP A 128 -12.08 -6.32 10.17
N SER A 129 -11.25 -7.20 9.62
CA SER A 129 -10.61 -7.00 8.33
C SER A 129 -11.60 -7.24 7.18
N TYR A 130 -11.40 -6.54 6.06
CA TYR A 130 -12.33 -6.49 4.93
C TYR A 130 -12.64 -7.86 4.29
N ALA A 131 -11.88 -8.91 4.66
CA ALA A 131 -12.14 -10.29 4.28
C ALA A 131 -13.44 -10.87 4.87
N GLU A 132 -13.93 -10.35 6.01
CA GLU A 132 -15.15 -10.87 6.64
C GLU A 132 -16.41 -10.62 5.82
N ALA A 133 -16.45 -9.58 4.97
CA ALA A 133 -17.60 -9.30 4.13
C ALA A 133 -17.84 -10.36 3.03
N TRP A 134 -16.86 -11.24 2.75
CA TRP A 134 -16.91 -12.14 1.58
C TRP A 134 -16.35 -13.56 1.78
N GLY A 135 -15.91 -13.92 2.99
CA GLY A 135 -15.54 -15.30 3.34
C GLY A 135 -14.26 -15.86 2.68
N ASP A 136 -13.48 -15.03 1.97
CA ASP A 136 -12.19 -15.40 1.38
C ASP A 136 -11.06 -14.69 2.14
N GLN A 137 -10.49 -15.38 3.13
CA GLN A 137 -9.42 -14.88 4.00
C GLN A 137 -8.01 -15.12 3.42
N SER A 138 -7.90 -15.71 2.23
CA SER A 138 -6.61 -16.20 1.72
C SER A 138 -5.58 -15.10 1.40
N ALA A 139 -6.04 -13.86 1.19
CA ALA A 139 -5.20 -12.70 0.85
C ALA A 139 -5.35 -11.53 1.84
N MET A 140 -5.96 -11.78 3.00
CA MET A 140 -6.21 -10.78 4.04
C MET A 140 -4.91 -10.14 4.54
N GLY A 141 -4.87 -8.80 4.60
CA GLY A 141 -3.69 -8.02 4.98
C GLY A 141 -2.64 -7.90 3.88
N VAL A 142 -2.89 -8.36 2.65
CA VAL A 142 -1.94 -8.29 1.54
C VAL A 142 -2.21 -7.07 0.67
N ILE A 143 -1.19 -6.24 0.47
CA ILE A 143 -1.15 -5.19 -0.54
C ILE A 143 -0.31 -5.70 -1.71
N ALA A 144 -0.86 -5.68 -2.93
CA ALA A 144 -0.18 -6.09 -4.15
C ALA A 144 -0.29 -5.01 -5.23
N VAL A 145 0.82 -4.75 -5.91
CA VAL A 145 0.90 -3.81 -7.03
C VAL A 145 1.65 -4.49 -8.17
N VAL A 146 1.06 -4.48 -9.36
CA VAL A 146 1.72 -4.91 -10.60
C VAL A 146 1.74 -3.74 -11.57
N ALA A 147 2.91 -3.52 -12.16
CA ALA A 147 3.15 -2.52 -13.19
C ALA A 147 3.34 -3.20 -14.55
N SER A 148 2.76 -2.61 -15.60
CA SER A 148 2.96 -3.00 -17.01
C SER A 148 3.25 -1.79 -17.88
#